data_AF-A0A358NE82-F1
#
_entry.id   AF-A0A358NE82-F1
#
_cell.length_a   1.000
_cell.length_b   1.000
_cell.length_c   1.000
_cell.angle_alpha   90.00
_cell.angle_beta   90.00
_cell.angle_gamma   90.00
#
_symmetry.space_group_name_H-M   'P 1'
#
loop_
_entity.id
_entity.type
_entity.pdbx_description
1 polymer ?
#
loop_
_entity_poly.entity_id
_entity_poly.type
_entity_poly.pdbx_seq_one_letter_code
_entity_poly.pdbx_strand_id
1 'polypeptide(L)'
;MGYKRKYLTVCLYVLLIAVVVSACRSEVAGVKVINIARYPEPSDFTKYRNITEFPKEKDENLEFDIRRGDLSSENLTGRLEDLLYACYDSKTKWPKSLPEGFDPEAIMEIYKNPGLNVRQLHEQGITGKGIGIAIVDQTLLVDHVEYKDRIKLYEENENSRKGEAQMHGPPVASIAVGKTVGVAPEADLYYIAGDLGTYENGNFKYDFSMLAKNIDRIIEINKDLPDDNKIRVISLAIGWEDGQKGYEEMIEALSRAKEAGIFVVSSSLKETYGYNFHGLGKEPRSDADNFQLYKPGSWWEDRAEVFFRITASDINQVLLVPMDFRCTAAPNGVNDYVVYPSGGWSWSIPYIAGVYALACQVNPDITYAEFWDIALKTGESVMIKGYADKEYSMEKIINPVAIIPNLK
;
A
#
# COMPACT_ATOMS: atom_id res chain seq x y z
N MET A 1 0.01 -83.30 -39.70
CA MET A 1 -1.26 -82.82 -39.11
C MET A 1 -1.23 -81.30 -39.09
N GLY A 2 -2.23 -80.64 -39.71
CA GLY A 2 -2.48 -79.18 -39.69
C GLY A 2 -1.43 -78.30 -40.37
N TYR A 3 -1.53 -78.01 -41.68
CA TYR A 3 -2.18 -76.82 -42.28
C TYR A 3 -1.82 -75.47 -41.60
N LYS A 4 -1.47 -74.38 -42.29
CA LYS A 4 -1.12 -74.04 -43.68
C LYS A 4 -0.74 -72.54 -43.62
N ARG A 5 0.34 -72.16 -44.32
CA ARG A 5 0.52 -70.94 -45.16
C ARG A 5 0.30 -69.53 -44.52
N LYS A 6 0.99 -68.45 -44.88
CA LYS A 6 2.05 -68.10 -45.85
C LYS A 6 2.29 -66.58 -45.71
N TYR A 7 3.55 -66.13 -45.85
CA TYR A 7 3.99 -64.85 -46.47
C TYR A 7 3.52 -63.53 -45.82
N LEU A 8 4.15 -62.37 -45.96
CA LEU A 8 5.46 -61.85 -46.35
C LEU A 8 5.25 -60.30 -46.20
N THR A 9 6.30 -59.56 -45.84
CA THR A 9 6.53 -58.15 -46.24
C THR A 9 5.89 -56.99 -45.45
N VAL A 10 6.78 -56.30 -44.70
CA VAL A 10 7.05 -54.84 -44.66
C VAL A 10 5.90 -53.85 -44.36
N CYS A 11 6.12 -53.01 -43.34
CA CYS A 11 6.05 -51.55 -43.48
C CYS A 11 6.81 -50.83 -42.35
N LEU A 12 7.72 -49.94 -42.75
CA LEU A 12 8.45 -48.96 -41.96
C LEU A 12 7.49 -48.09 -41.12
N TYR A 13 7.86 -47.80 -39.87
CA TYR A 13 7.79 -46.45 -39.32
C TYR A 13 8.98 -46.20 -38.39
N VAL A 14 9.80 -45.25 -38.82
CA VAL A 14 10.85 -44.57 -38.06
C VAL A 14 10.16 -43.60 -37.09
N LEU A 15 10.54 -43.58 -35.80
CA LEU A 15 10.92 -42.35 -35.09
C LEU A 15 11.32 -42.64 -33.62
N LEU A 16 12.59 -42.30 -33.35
CA LEU A 16 13.15 -41.75 -32.11
C LEU A 16 12.47 -42.08 -30.76
N ILE A 17 13.11 -42.99 -30.00
CA ILE A 17 13.11 -42.93 -28.54
C ILE A 17 14.24 -41.98 -28.13
N ALA A 18 13.94 -40.68 -28.08
CA ALA A 18 14.82 -39.64 -27.51
C ALA A 18 13.99 -38.43 -27.05
N VAL A 19 13.13 -38.61 -26.05
CA VAL A 19 12.30 -37.57 -25.41
C VAL A 19 11.93 -38.19 -24.03
N VAL A 20 12.20 -37.69 -22.82
CA VAL A 20 12.57 -36.38 -22.26
C VAL A 20 13.37 -36.65 -20.98
N VAL A 21 14.65 -36.26 -20.93
CA VAL A 21 15.29 -35.85 -19.67
C VAL A 21 15.73 -34.40 -19.87
N SER A 22 14.73 -33.53 -19.92
CA SER A 22 14.91 -32.08 -19.84
C SER A 22 13.65 -31.50 -19.21
N ALA A 23 13.43 -31.87 -17.95
CA ALA A 23 12.41 -31.28 -17.09
C ALA A 23 12.95 -31.28 -15.66
N CYS A 24 13.89 -30.37 -15.40
CA CYS A 24 14.23 -29.80 -14.09
C CYS A 24 15.51 -28.98 -14.23
N ARG A 25 15.41 -27.83 -14.89
CA ARG A 25 16.23 -26.63 -14.65
C ARG A 25 15.75 -25.51 -15.57
N SER A 26 14.66 -24.89 -15.17
CA SER A 26 14.46 -23.48 -15.43
C SER A 26 14.45 -22.78 -14.06
N GLU A 27 15.61 -22.81 -13.38
CA GLU A 27 15.99 -21.63 -12.61
C GLU A 27 16.21 -20.54 -13.65
N VAL A 28 15.14 -19.84 -14.03
CA VAL A 28 15.34 -18.48 -14.51
C VAL A 28 15.65 -17.69 -13.25
N ALA A 29 16.94 -17.70 -12.89
CA ALA A 29 17.53 -16.68 -12.05
C ALA A 29 17.47 -15.36 -12.84
N GLY A 30 16.27 -14.78 -12.92
CA GLY A 30 15.99 -13.50 -13.53
C GLY A 30 16.40 -12.39 -12.57
N VAL A 31 17.66 -11.98 -12.70
CA VAL A 31 18.21 -10.66 -12.33
C VAL A 31 17.72 -10.08 -10.99
N LYS A 32 18.34 -10.54 -9.89
CA LYS A 32 18.51 -9.71 -8.68
C LYS A 32 19.52 -8.59 -9.00
N VAL A 33 19.12 -7.55 -9.72
CA VAL A 33 19.83 -6.28 -9.55
C VAL A 33 19.22 -5.67 -8.29
N ILE A 34 19.78 -6.06 -7.14
CA ILE A 34 19.53 -5.38 -5.88
C ILE A 34 20.50 -4.21 -5.84
N ASN A 35 20.00 -3.00 -6.04
CA ASN A 35 20.77 -1.79 -5.82
C ASN A 35 20.24 -1.09 -4.57
N ILE A 36 20.95 -1.20 -3.45
CA ILE A 36 20.61 -0.48 -2.22
C ILE A 36 21.70 0.56 -1.97
N ALA A 37 21.38 1.83 -2.23
CA ALA A 37 22.32 2.93 -2.11
C ALA A 37 22.83 3.12 -0.67
N ARG A 38 21.97 2.84 0.32
CA ARG A 38 22.28 3.00 1.75
C ARG A 38 21.34 2.14 2.60
N TYR A 39 21.78 1.85 3.81
CA TYR A 39 20.98 1.26 4.88
C TYR A 39 20.74 2.32 5.97
N PRO A 40 19.59 3.03 5.97
CA PRO A 40 19.30 4.02 6.99
C PRO A 40 19.12 3.41 8.37
N GLU A 41 19.61 4.08 9.40
CA GLU A 41 19.42 3.67 10.79
C GLU A 41 17.94 3.81 11.21
N PRO A 42 17.47 3.01 12.17
CA PRO A 42 16.13 3.21 12.74
C PRO A 42 15.97 4.62 13.35
N SER A 43 14.78 5.19 13.20
CA SER A 43 14.42 6.49 13.78
C SER A 43 14.49 6.49 15.30
N ASP A 44 15.17 7.49 15.87
CA ASP A 44 15.28 7.66 17.31
C ASP A 44 14.29 8.69 17.86
N PHE A 45 13.04 8.26 18.09
CA PHE A 45 12.02 9.13 18.69
C PHE A 45 12.40 9.76 20.05
N THR A 46 13.35 9.19 20.82
CA THR A 46 13.77 9.79 22.10
C THR A 46 14.51 11.12 21.94
N LYS A 47 15.01 11.42 20.75
CA LYS A 47 15.62 12.73 20.44
C LYS A 47 14.60 13.85 20.33
N TYR A 48 13.34 13.51 20.08
CA TYR A 48 12.30 14.48 19.73
C TYR A 48 11.15 14.50 20.72
N ARG A 49 10.94 13.40 21.46
CA ARG A 49 9.83 13.25 22.41
C ARG A 49 10.26 12.46 23.64
N ASN A 50 9.82 12.92 24.81
CA ASN A 50 9.94 12.19 26.06
C ASN A 50 8.54 12.09 26.69
N ILE A 51 7.83 11.01 26.38
CA ILE A 51 6.44 10.79 26.81
C ILE A 51 6.48 9.87 28.02
N THR A 52 6.20 10.42 29.21
CA THR A 52 6.13 9.69 30.47
C THR A 52 4.74 9.70 31.10
N GLU A 53 3.83 10.45 30.51
CA GLU A 53 2.43 10.60 30.94
C GLU A 53 1.53 10.57 29.70
N PHE A 54 0.28 10.11 29.85
CA PHE A 54 -0.65 10.12 28.74
C PHE A 54 -1.01 11.58 28.36
N PRO A 55 -0.88 12.00 27.09
CA PRO A 55 -1.10 13.39 26.70
C PRO A 55 -2.50 13.89 27.06
N LYS A 56 -2.58 15.14 27.54
CA LYS A 56 -3.85 15.79 27.90
C LYS A 56 -4.63 16.26 26.68
N GLU A 57 -3.91 16.57 25.61
CA GLU A 57 -4.45 17.09 24.36
C GLU A 57 -3.97 16.21 23.22
N LYS A 58 -4.78 16.17 22.17
CA LYS A 58 -4.43 15.55 20.90
C LYS A 58 -3.42 16.42 20.16
N ASP A 59 -2.63 15.81 19.28
CA ASP A 59 -1.72 16.54 18.42
C ASP A 59 -2.45 17.27 17.28
N GLU A 60 -1.67 17.88 16.37
CA GLU A 60 -2.19 18.59 15.20
C GLU A 60 -2.98 17.70 14.22
N ASN A 61 -2.80 16.38 14.29
CA ASN A 61 -3.54 15.39 13.52
C ASN A 61 -4.75 14.85 14.28
N LEU A 62 -5.10 15.46 15.42
CA LEU A 62 -6.21 15.08 16.29
C LEU A 62 -6.07 13.66 16.88
N GLU A 63 -4.83 13.19 17.07
CA GLU A 63 -4.50 11.90 17.66
C GLU A 63 -3.79 12.04 19.02
N PHE A 64 -3.93 11.04 19.90
CA PHE A 64 -3.00 10.87 21.01
C PHE A 64 -1.78 10.09 20.53
N ASP A 65 -0.68 10.76 20.23
CA ASP A 65 0.55 10.08 19.82
C ASP A 65 1.44 9.75 21.03
N ILE A 66 1.51 8.46 21.35
CA ILE A 66 2.23 7.88 22.49
C ILE A 66 3.30 6.87 22.05
N ARG A 67 3.72 6.92 20.78
CA ARG A 67 4.76 6.05 20.23
C ARG A 67 6.05 6.18 21.03
N ARG A 68 6.64 5.03 21.41
CA ARG A 68 7.83 4.92 22.27
C ARG A 68 7.70 5.61 23.65
N GLY A 69 6.49 5.97 24.08
CA GLY A 69 6.25 6.49 25.43
C GLY A 69 6.47 5.43 26.51
N ASP A 70 6.92 5.87 27.68
CA ASP A 70 6.99 5.04 28.89
C ASP A 70 5.83 5.40 29.82
N LEU A 71 4.68 4.74 29.63
CA LEU A 71 3.48 4.94 30.43
C LEU A 71 3.39 3.94 31.59
N SER A 72 4.48 3.26 31.93
CA SER A 72 4.47 2.14 32.89
C SER A 72 4.06 2.55 34.32
N SER A 73 4.18 3.84 34.67
CA SER A 73 3.76 4.41 35.94
C SER A 73 2.33 4.97 35.95
N GLU A 74 1.67 5.07 34.79
CA GLU A 74 0.36 5.71 34.65
C GLU A 74 -0.79 4.80 35.11
N ASN A 75 -1.90 5.41 35.53
CA ASN A 75 -3.16 4.70 35.72
C ASN A 75 -4.11 4.96 34.53
N LEU A 76 -4.23 3.99 33.64
CA LEU A 76 -5.00 4.10 32.39
C LEU A 76 -6.33 3.34 32.42
N THR A 77 -6.74 2.76 33.55
CA THR A 77 -7.91 1.85 33.62
C THR A 77 -9.25 2.51 33.25
N GLY A 78 -9.32 3.85 33.25
CA GLY A 78 -10.50 4.62 32.82
C GLY A 78 -10.38 5.25 31.43
N ARG A 79 -9.36 4.88 30.63
CA ARG A 79 -8.99 5.56 29.38
C ARG A 79 -9.20 4.71 28.12
N LEU A 80 -10.12 3.73 28.16
CA LEU A 80 -10.33 2.78 27.05
C LEU A 80 -10.57 3.52 25.71
N GLU A 81 -11.53 4.45 25.69
CA GLU A 81 -11.85 5.20 24.47
C GLU A 81 -10.63 5.95 23.93
N ASP A 82 -9.89 6.66 24.79
CA ASP A 82 -8.71 7.40 24.34
C ASP A 82 -7.60 6.47 23.81
N LEU A 83 -7.43 5.30 24.43
CA LEU A 83 -6.43 4.30 24.02
C LEU A 83 -6.77 3.64 22.67
N LEU A 84 -8.05 3.38 22.39
CA LEU A 84 -8.49 2.81 21.11
C LEU A 84 -8.22 3.73 19.92
N TYR A 85 -8.09 5.04 20.18
CA TYR A 85 -7.78 6.08 19.20
C TYR A 85 -6.39 6.72 19.41
N ALA A 86 -5.49 6.04 20.14
CA ALA A 86 -4.12 6.48 20.32
C ALA A 86 -3.19 5.85 19.26
N CYS A 87 -2.23 6.64 18.77
CA CYS A 87 -1.13 6.17 17.95
C CYS A 87 -0.01 5.65 18.86
N TYR A 88 0.31 4.36 18.76
CA TYR A 88 1.32 3.69 19.59
C TYR A 88 2.14 2.71 18.76
N ASP A 89 3.31 2.33 19.26
CA ASP A 89 4.18 1.37 18.59
C ASP A 89 4.57 0.22 19.52
N SER A 90 5.24 -0.79 18.98
CA SER A 90 5.73 -1.95 19.72
C SER A 90 6.75 -1.62 20.81
N LYS A 91 7.20 -0.35 20.89
CA LYS A 91 8.13 0.14 21.91
C LYS A 91 7.43 0.98 22.99
N THR A 92 6.16 1.31 22.83
CA THR A 92 5.35 1.93 23.88
C THR A 92 5.29 0.97 25.07
N LYS A 93 5.67 1.45 26.26
CA LYS A 93 5.62 0.66 27.49
C LYS A 93 4.35 0.98 28.24
N TRP A 94 3.65 -0.07 28.65
CA TRP A 94 2.35 0.00 29.29
C TRP A 94 2.44 -0.24 30.81
N PRO A 95 1.48 0.29 31.60
CA PRO A 95 1.33 -0.10 33.00
C PRO A 95 0.92 -1.57 33.11
N LYS A 96 1.10 -2.14 34.31
CA LYS A 96 0.77 -3.57 34.56
C LYS A 96 -0.70 -3.91 34.35
N SER A 97 -1.58 -2.92 34.48
CA SER A 97 -3.03 -3.08 34.33
C SER A 97 -3.53 -2.07 33.30
N LEU A 98 -4.16 -2.60 32.24
CA LEU A 98 -4.84 -1.83 31.19
C LEU A 98 -6.36 -2.01 31.32
N PRO A 99 -7.17 -1.10 30.78
CA PRO A 99 -8.62 -1.28 30.78
C PRO A 99 -9.03 -2.54 30.03
N GLU A 100 -10.11 -3.17 30.49
CA GLU A 100 -10.72 -4.30 29.79
C GLU A 100 -11.05 -3.90 28.33
N GLY A 101 -10.71 -4.78 27.38
CA GLY A 101 -10.88 -4.51 25.95
C GLY A 101 -9.71 -3.80 25.28
N PHE A 102 -8.65 -3.44 26.01
CA PHE A 102 -7.41 -2.92 25.45
C PHE A 102 -6.22 -3.86 25.71
N ASP A 103 -5.95 -4.72 24.73
CA ASP A 103 -4.74 -5.54 24.62
C ASP A 103 -3.94 -5.02 23.41
N PRO A 104 -2.84 -4.28 23.63
CA PRO A 104 -2.15 -3.59 22.56
C PRO A 104 -1.52 -4.56 21.54
N GLU A 105 -0.98 -5.69 21.99
CA GLU A 105 -0.44 -6.72 21.10
C GLU A 105 -1.54 -7.37 20.25
N ALA A 106 -2.68 -7.73 20.85
CA ALA A 106 -3.79 -8.33 20.10
C ALA A 106 -4.41 -7.34 19.11
N ILE A 107 -4.56 -6.07 19.49
CA ILE A 107 -5.07 -5.01 18.61
C ILE A 107 -4.14 -4.80 17.43
N MET A 108 -2.83 -4.76 17.68
CA MET A 108 -1.82 -4.65 16.63
C MET A 108 -1.96 -5.77 15.60
N GLU A 109 -2.13 -7.03 16.03
CA GLU A 109 -2.32 -8.15 15.11
C GLU A 109 -3.62 -8.08 14.32
N ILE A 110 -4.72 -7.62 14.92
CA ILE A 110 -5.98 -7.39 14.19
C ILE A 110 -5.76 -6.36 13.07
N TYR A 111 -5.04 -5.27 13.37
CA TYR A 111 -4.81 -4.18 12.43
C TYR A 111 -3.75 -4.47 11.37
N LYS A 112 -3.02 -5.59 11.45
CA LYS A 112 -2.16 -6.06 10.36
C LYS A 112 -2.95 -6.64 9.19
N ASN A 113 -4.24 -6.95 9.34
CA ASN A 113 -5.03 -7.41 8.20
C ASN A 113 -5.18 -6.25 7.18
N PRO A 114 -4.74 -6.40 5.91
CA PRO A 114 -4.99 -5.40 4.87
C PRO A 114 -6.49 -5.14 4.66
N GLY A 115 -7.34 -6.11 5.00
CA GLY A 115 -8.79 -6.02 4.92
C GLY A 115 -9.36 -6.33 3.55
N LEU A 116 -10.68 -6.34 3.49
CA LEU A 116 -11.49 -6.58 2.28
C LEU A 116 -11.17 -7.92 1.60
N ASN A 117 -10.86 -8.93 2.42
CA ASN A 117 -10.58 -10.31 2.04
C ASN A 117 -9.35 -10.50 1.14
N VAL A 118 -8.43 -9.53 1.10
CA VAL A 118 -7.21 -9.60 0.28
C VAL A 118 -6.37 -10.86 0.59
N ARG A 119 -6.33 -11.32 1.84
CA ARG A 119 -5.60 -12.55 2.22
C ARG A 119 -6.14 -13.80 1.52
N GLN A 120 -7.42 -13.85 1.15
CA GLN A 120 -7.98 -14.96 0.36
C GLN A 120 -7.38 -15.00 -1.05
N LEU A 121 -6.99 -13.86 -1.62
CA LEU A 121 -6.28 -13.81 -2.90
C LEU A 121 -4.84 -14.34 -2.73
N HIS A 122 -4.18 -14.00 -1.63
CA HIS A 122 -2.83 -14.49 -1.33
C HIS A 122 -2.80 -16.02 -1.22
N GLU A 123 -3.79 -16.61 -0.56
CA GLU A 123 -3.96 -18.07 -0.46
C GLU A 123 -4.15 -18.75 -1.82
N GLN A 124 -4.67 -18.03 -2.81
CA GLN A 124 -4.80 -18.47 -4.20
C GLN A 124 -3.53 -18.23 -5.04
N GLY A 125 -2.46 -17.71 -4.44
CA GLY A 125 -1.21 -17.37 -5.13
C GLY A 125 -1.24 -16.03 -5.88
N ILE A 126 -2.29 -15.22 -5.67
CA ILE A 126 -2.38 -13.86 -6.22
C ILE A 126 -1.81 -12.91 -5.16
N THR A 127 -0.52 -12.62 -5.28
CA THR A 127 0.31 -11.96 -4.26
C THR A 127 1.04 -10.72 -4.79
N GLY A 128 0.82 -10.36 -6.07
CA GLY A 128 1.56 -9.32 -6.80
C GLY A 128 2.90 -9.82 -7.35
N LYS A 129 3.18 -11.12 -7.26
CA LYS A 129 4.45 -11.71 -7.70
C LYS A 129 4.74 -11.39 -9.16
N GLY A 130 5.96 -10.92 -9.43
CA GLY A 130 6.40 -10.52 -10.78
C GLY A 130 5.98 -9.11 -11.17
N ILE A 131 5.22 -8.40 -10.34
CA ILE A 131 4.84 -7.01 -10.63
C ILE A 131 5.69 -6.05 -9.82
N GLY A 132 6.30 -5.07 -10.48
CA GLY A 132 7.02 -3.99 -9.82
C GLY A 132 6.08 -2.88 -9.34
N ILE A 133 6.24 -2.48 -8.07
CA ILE A 133 5.66 -1.28 -7.48
C ILE A 133 6.80 -0.32 -7.16
N ALA A 134 6.74 0.88 -7.73
CA ALA A 134 7.66 1.95 -7.38
C ALA A 134 7.06 2.89 -6.33
N ILE A 135 7.88 3.37 -5.40
CA ILE A 135 7.49 4.32 -4.35
C ILE A 135 8.52 5.44 -4.31
N VAL A 136 8.05 6.68 -4.30
CA VAL A 136 8.89 7.84 -4.03
C VAL A 136 8.37 8.52 -2.77
N ASP A 137 9.14 8.44 -1.70
CA ASP A 137 8.72 8.89 -0.37
C ASP A 137 9.94 9.19 0.51
N GLN A 138 9.76 9.49 1.79
CA GLN A 138 10.84 9.84 2.72
C GLN A 138 11.82 8.66 2.93
N THR A 139 12.96 8.90 3.57
CA THR A 139 13.98 7.87 3.83
C THR A 139 13.37 6.60 4.48
N LEU A 140 13.59 5.43 3.85
CA LEU A 140 13.02 4.14 4.25
C LEU A 140 13.94 3.35 5.20
N LEU A 141 13.38 2.64 6.17
CA LEU A 141 14.13 1.64 6.94
C LEU A 141 14.26 0.32 6.13
N VAL A 142 15.21 0.28 5.20
CA VAL A 142 15.32 -0.80 4.19
C VAL A 142 15.35 -2.23 4.75
N ASP A 143 15.87 -2.44 5.97
CA ASP A 143 16.01 -3.76 6.59
C ASP A 143 14.76 -4.26 7.33
N HIS A 144 13.65 -3.51 7.27
CA HIS A 144 12.42 -3.92 7.95
C HIS A 144 11.88 -5.25 7.42
N VAL A 145 11.49 -6.16 8.32
CA VAL A 145 11.07 -7.54 7.98
C VAL A 145 9.86 -7.63 7.04
N GLU A 146 9.04 -6.59 7.00
CA GLU A 146 7.88 -6.54 6.10
C GLU A 146 8.27 -6.49 4.62
N TYR A 147 9.35 -5.81 4.24
CA TYR A 147 9.62 -5.51 2.83
C TYR A 147 11.07 -5.67 2.38
N LYS A 148 12.02 -5.94 3.29
CA LYS A 148 13.45 -6.08 2.94
C LYS A 148 13.72 -7.08 1.80
N ASP A 149 12.95 -8.17 1.75
CA ASP A 149 13.10 -9.21 0.73
C ASP A 149 12.44 -8.84 -0.62
N ARG A 150 11.68 -7.74 -0.64
CA ARG A 150 10.98 -7.18 -1.82
C ARG A 150 11.76 -6.08 -2.50
N ILE A 151 12.67 -5.41 -1.80
CA ILE A 151 13.47 -4.31 -2.36
C ILE A 151 14.36 -4.83 -3.49
N LYS A 152 14.13 -4.31 -4.70
CA LYS A 152 15.04 -4.43 -5.86
C LYS A 152 15.89 -3.20 -6.02
N LEU A 153 15.34 -2.04 -5.66
CA LEU A 153 16.05 -0.78 -5.76
C LEU A 153 15.72 0.09 -4.57
N TYR A 154 16.75 0.70 -4.00
CA TYR A 154 16.69 1.79 -3.05
C TYR A 154 17.70 2.85 -3.48
N GLU A 155 17.22 3.93 -4.06
CA GLU A 155 17.99 5.13 -4.38
C GLU A 155 17.61 6.27 -3.43
N GLU A 156 18.47 7.28 -3.32
CA GLU A 156 18.18 8.46 -2.52
C GLU A 156 18.51 9.73 -3.31
N ASN A 157 17.55 10.64 -3.39
CA ASN A 157 17.74 11.96 -3.97
C ASN A 157 18.74 12.79 -3.18
N GLU A 158 19.27 13.82 -3.82
CA GLU A 158 20.16 14.79 -3.17
C GLU A 158 19.49 15.49 -1.98
N ASN A 159 18.18 15.73 -2.08
CA ASN A 159 17.38 16.38 -1.03
C ASN A 159 16.85 15.40 0.04
N SER A 160 17.13 14.10 -0.08
CA SER A 160 16.69 13.15 0.95
C SER A 160 17.41 13.42 2.26
N ARG A 161 16.72 13.25 3.40
CA ARG A 161 17.37 13.25 4.72
C ARG A 161 18.36 12.11 4.84
N LYS A 162 19.65 12.45 4.76
CA LYS A 162 20.77 11.53 4.96
C LYS A 162 20.91 11.26 6.46
N GLY A 163 20.50 10.07 6.90
CA GLY A 163 20.51 9.70 8.32
C GLY A 163 19.54 8.58 8.63
N GLU A 164 18.72 8.77 9.65
CA GLU A 164 17.72 7.78 10.07
C GLU A 164 16.53 7.70 9.11
N ALA A 165 15.88 6.55 9.09
CA ALA A 165 14.57 6.38 8.49
C ALA A 165 13.59 7.44 9.01
N GLN A 166 12.71 7.90 8.12
CA GLN A 166 11.68 8.89 8.45
C GLN A 166 10.32 8.20 8.60
N MET A 167 9.36 8.92 9.18
CA MET A 167 8.09 8.35 9.61
C MET A 167 7.25 7.78 8.45
N HIS A 168 7.21 8.46 7.31
CA HIS A 168 6.18 8.21 6.29
C HIS A 168 6.51 7.04 5.35
N GLY A 169 7.78 6.83 5.00
CA GLY A 169 8.21 5.80 4.06
C GLY A 169 7.84 4.35 4.47
N PRO A 170 8.16 3.90 5.69
CA PRO A 170 7.88 2.53 6.12
C PRO A 170 6.39 2.14 6.11
N PRO A 171 5.44 2.97 6.58
CA PRO A 171 4.02 2.71 6.41
C PRO A 171 3.61 2.57 4.93
N VAL A 172 4.01 3.49 4.07
CA VAL A 172 3.65 3.47 2.63
C VAL A 172 4.17 2.20 1.96
N ALA A 173 5.43 1.84 2.19
CA ALA A 173 6.03 0.61 1.65
C ALA A 173 5.36 -0.66 2.18
N SER A 174 5.12 -0.74 3.50
CA SER A 174 4.53 -1.94 4.10
C SER A 174 3.07 -2.14 3.73
N ILE A 175 2.28 -1.08 3.55
CA ILE A 175 0.90 -1.21 3.04
C ILE A 175 0.88 -1.79 1.61
N ALA A 176 1.82 -1.39 0.76
CA ALA A 176 1.90 -1.89 -0.61
C ALA A 176 2.40 -3.35 -0.65
N VAL A 177 3.59 -3.62 -0.10
CA VAL A 177 4.34 -4.87 -0.33
C VAL A 177 4.71 -5.64 0.95
N GLY A 178 4.20 -5.21 2.10
CA GLY A 178 4.49 -5.83 3.39
C GLY A 178 4.09 -7.30 3.42
N LYS A 179 4.99 -8.15 3.92
CA LYS A 179 4.80 -9.59 4.06
C LYS A 179 3.53 -9.96 4.83
N THR A 180 3.19 -9.25 5.90
CA THR A 180 2.02 -9.56 6.74
C THR A 180 0.92 -8.51 6.69
N VAL A 181 1.31 -7.25 6.42
CA VAL A 181 0.39 -6.09 6.40
C VAL A 181 0.02 -5.60 4.99
N GLY A 182 0.75 -6.07 3.98
CA GLY A 182 0.68 -5.55 2.63
C GLY A 182 -0.43 -6.16 1.79
N VAL A 183 -0.84 -5.41 0.76
CA VAL A 183 -1.83 -5.84 -0.22
C VAL A 183 -1.21 -6.77 -1.26
N ALA A 184 0.01 -6.49 -1.71
CA ALA A 184 0.75 -7.25 -2.72
C ALA A 184 2.08 -7.77 -2.12
N PRO A 185 2.03 -8.75 -1.20
CA PRO A 185 3.15 -9.15 -0.34
C PRO A 185 4.31 -9.79 -1.08
N GLU A 186 4.17 -10.10 -2.38
CA GLU A 186 5.25 -10.63 -3.23
C GLU A 186 5.60 -9.76 -4.43
N ALA A 187 5.03 -8.55 -4.54
CA ALA A 187 5.45 -7.57 -5.53
C ALA A 187 6.88 -7.06 -5.25
N ASP A 188 7.57 -6.68 -6.32
CA ASP A 188 8.93 -6.16 -6.26
C ASP A 188 8.90 -4.66 -5.96
N LEU A 189 9.67 -4.22 -4.96
CA LEU A 189 9.70 -2.83 -4.50
C LEU A 189 10.88 -2.07 -5.10
N TYR A 190 10.57 -0.97 -5.80
CA TYR A 190 11.54 0.00 -6.29
C TYR A 190 11.33 1.32 -5.56
N TYR A 191 12.30 1.73 -4.75
CA TYR A 191 12.12 2.86 -3.84
C TYR A 191 13.12 3.96 -4.14
N ILE A 192 12.63 5.19 -4.28
CA ILE A 192 13.50 6.38 -4.35
C ILE A 192 13.16 7.28 -3.17
N ALA A 193 14.11 7.44 -2.26
CA ALA A 193 13.93 8.32 -1.11
C ALA A 193 14.14 9.78 -1.48
N GLY A 194 13.26 10.67 -1.05
CA GLY A 194 13.41 12.12 -1.24
C GLY A 194 12.46 12.93 -0.37
N ASP A 195 12.84 14.16 -0.09
CA ASP A 195 11.91 15.13 0.51
C ASP A 195 11.00 15.72 -0.58
N LEU A 196 9.79 16.13 -0.19
CA LEU A 196 8.74 16.60 -1.10
C LEU A 196 8.82 18.12 -1.38
N GLY A 197 10.02 18.67 -1.20
CA GLY A 197 10.24 20.10 -1.28
C GLY A 197 11.65 20.51 -0.88
N THR A 198 11.82 21.81 -0.65
CA THR A 198 13.08 22.44 -0.27
C THR A 198 12.88 23.35 0.93
N TYR A 199 13.92 23.49 1.76
CA TYR A 199 13.94 24.49 2.82
C TYR A 199 14.57 25.79 2.30
N GLU A 200 13.78 26.86 2.26
CA GLU A 200 14.24 28.21 1.93
C GLU A 200 14.10 29.10 3.17
N ASN A 201 15.21 29.67 3.65
CA ASN A 201 15.25 30.53 4.85
C ASN A 201 14.60 29.90 6.10
N GLY A 202 14.73 28.57 6.26
CA GLY A 202 14.15 27.82 7.37
C GLY A 202 12.68 27.41 7.19
N ASN A 203 12.03 27.82 6.09
CA ASN A 203 10.66 27.43 5.78
C ASN A 203 10.63 26.33 4.72
N PHE A 204 9.87 25.27 4.97
CA PHE A 204 9.62 24.25 3.98
C PHE A 204 8.69 24.80 2.88
N LYS A 205 9.06 24.57 1.63
CA LYS A 205 8.23 24.86 0.46
C LYS A 205 8.13 23.62 -0.42
N TYR A 206 6.92 23.30 -0.84
CA TYR A 206 6.69 22.27 -1.84
C TYR A 206 7.39 22.61 -3.15
N ASP A 207 8.12 21.63 -3.67
CA ASP A 207 8.84 21.69 -4.94
C ASP A 207 8.82 20.29 -5.56
N PHE A 208 8.01 20.13 -6.60
CA PHE A 208 7.78 18.83 -7.23
C PHE A 208 8.72 18.57 -8.41
N SER A 209 9.65 19.48 -8.74
CA SER A 209 10.56 19.27 -9.86
C SER A 209 11.45 18.03 -9.64
N MET A 210 11.82 17.72 -8.39
CA MET A 210 12.54 16.47 -8.08
C MET A 210 11.63 15.25 -8.21
N LEU A 211 10.36 15.34 -7.78
CA LEU A 211 9.40 14.25 -7.90
C LEU A 211 9.15 13.87 -9.37
N ALA A 212 9.07 14.86 -10.27
CA ALA A 212 8.95 14.65 -11.71
C ALA A 212 10.16 13.87 -12.27
N LYS A 213 11.38 14.24 -11.87
CA LYS A 213 12.60 13.52 -12.24
C LYS A 213 12.62 12.08 -11.72
N ASN A 214 12.04 11.82 -10.54
CA ASN A 214 11.95 10.45 -10.02
C ASN A 214 11.03 9.57 -10.85
N ILE A 215 9.93 10.13 -11.38
CA ILE A 215 9.06 9.40 -12.33
C ILE A 215 9.86 9.04 -13.58
N ASP A 216 10.62 9.98 -14.14
CA ASP A 216 11.49 9.71 -15.30
C ASP A 216 12.55 8.66 -14.99
N ARG A 217 13.17 8.73 -13.81
CA ARG A 217 14.14 7.72 -13.34
C ARG A 217 13.51 6.33 -13.25
N ILE A 218 12.28 6.23 -12.75
CA ILE A 218 11.53 4.97 -12.69
C ILE A 218 11.21 4.45 -14.09
N ILE A 219 10.81 5.32 -15.03
CA ILE A 219 10.58 4.95 -16.44
C ILE A 219 11.87 4.41 -17.07
N GLU A 220 13.01 5.05 -16.82
CA GLU A 220 14.32 4.58 -17.28
C GLU A 220 14.66 3.19 -16.74
N ILE A 221 14.55 2.99 -15.41
CA ILE A 221 14.74 1.68 -14.79
C ILE A 221 13.82 0.65 -15.45
N ASN A 222 12.55 1.00 -15.67
CA ASN A 222 11.56 0.08 -16.23
C ASN A 222 11.88 -0.39 -17.65
N LYS A 223 12.61 0.40 -18.46
CA LYS A 223 13.03 0.00 -19.82
C LYS A 223 13.96 -1.21 -19.78
N ASP A 224 14.83 -1.29 -18.78
CA ASP A 224 15.85 -2.33 -18.66
C ASP A 224 15.35 -3.61 -17.95
N LEU A 225 14.17 -3.56 -17.34
CA LEU A 225 13.57 -4.71 -16.67
C LEU A 225 13.02 -5.74 -17.68
N PRO A 226 13.03 -7.05 -17.35
CA PRO A 226 12.31 -8.07 -18.12
C PRO A 226 10.81 -7.74 -18.24
N ASP A 227 10.18 -8.18 -19.33
CA ASP A 227 8.74 -7.96 -19.58
C ASP A 227 7.85 -8.53 -18.45
N ASP A 228 8.23 -9.69 -17.90
CA ASP A 228 7.52 -10.34 -16.80
C ASP A 228 7.81 -9.71 -15.41
N ASN A 229 8.60 -8.64 -15.35
CA ASN A 229 9.04 -7.98 -14.11
C ASN A 229 8.89 -6.45 -14.14
N LYS A 230 8.10 -5.92 -15.08
CA LYS A 230 7.93 -4.47 -15.25
C LYS A 230 7.33 -3.82 -14.00
N ILE A 231 7.76 -2.59 -13.74
CA ILE A 231 7.09 -1.65 -12.85
C ILE A 231 5.78 -1.24 -13.53
N ARG A 232 4.65 -1.59 -12.91
CA ARG A 232 3.31 -1.30 -13.43
C ARG A 232 2.66 -0.12 -12.74
N VAL A 233 3.14 0.25 -11.55
CA VAL A 233 2.55 1.31 -10.76
C VAL A 233 3.60 2.08 -9.96
N ILE A 234 3.42 3.40 -9.88
CA ILE A 234 4.14 4.30 -8.99
C ILE A 234 3.15 4.79 -7.94
N SER A 235 3.45 4.55 -6.66
CA SER A 235 2.70 5.07 -5.52
C SER A 235 3.40 6.34 -5.01
N LEU A 236 2.74 7.48 -5.19
CA LEU A 236 3.20 8.78 -4.70
C LEU A 236 2.23 9.28 -3.64
N ALA A 237 2.59 9.10 -2.37
CA ALA A 237 1.72 9.42 -1.24
C ALA A 237 1.69 10.94 -0.93
N ILE A 238 1.43 11.74 -1.97
CA ILE A 238 1.39 13.20 -1.99
C ILE A 238 0.60 13.68 -3.23
N GLY A 239 0.20 14.95 -3.24
CA GLY A 239 -0.40 15.61 -4.39
C GLY A 239 0.18 16.99 -4.63
N TRP A 240 -0.14 17.52 -5.80
CA TRP A 240 0.26 18.82 -6.31
C TRP A 240 -0.95 19.55 -6.90
N GLU A 241 -0.84 20.87 -6.94
CA GLU A 241 -1.86 21.81 -7.43
C GLU A 241 -1.23 22.81 -8.41
N ASP A 242 -2.07 23.38 -9.27
CA ASP A 242 -1.67 24.43 -10.21
C ASP A 242 -1.02 25.62 -9.47
N GLY A 243 0.02 26.20 -10.06
CA GLY A 243 0.82 27.28 -9.48
C GLY A 243 1.88 26.85 -8.47
N GLN A 244 1.94 25.58 -8.05
CA GLN A 244 3.05 25.08 -7.25
C GLN A 244 4.31 24.85 -8.11
N LYS A 245 5.48 25.04 -7.51
CA LYS A 245 6.75 24.83 -8.20
C LYS A 245 6.91 23.37 -8.60
N GLY A 246 7.27 23.12 -9.86
CA GLY A 246 7.40 21.77 -10.41
C GLY A 246 6.11 21.19 -10.98
N TYR A 247 4.99 21.93 -10.97
CA TYR A 247 3.70 21.44 -11.46
C TYR A 247 3.74 21.04 -12.94
N GLU A 248 4.28 21.91 -13.81
CA GLU A 248 4.36 21.62 -15.25
C GLU A 248 5.24 20.40 -15.53
N GLU A 249 6.40 20.31 -14.88
CA GLU A 249 7.29 19.15 -15.01
C GLU A 249 6.64 17.86 -14.52
N MET A 250 5.83 17.93 -13.44
CA MET A 250 5.03 16.79 -12.97
C MET A 250 4.01 16.35 -14.03
N ILE A 251 3.27 17.28 -14.64
CA ILE A 251 2.30 16.94 -15.69
C ILE A 251 2.98 16.26 -16.89
N GLU A 252 4.13 16.78 -17.31
CA GLU A 252 4.91 16.16 -18.40
C GLU A 252 5.43 14.76 -18.03
N ALA A 253 5.97 14.58 -16.82
CA ALA A 253 6.46 13.29 -16.35
C ALA A 253 5.33 12.25 -16.25
N LEU A 254 4.13 12.66 -15.82
CA LEU A 254 2.94 11.80 -15.81
C LEU A 254 2.51 11.41 -17.21
N SER A 255 2.61 12.30 -18.20
CA SER A 255 2.35 11.96 -19.60
C SER A 255 3.29 10.85 -20.06
N ARG A 256 4.59 10.97 -19.78
CA ARG A 256 5.59 9.94 -20.10
C ARG A 256 5.33 8.62 -19.37
N ALA A 257 4.89 8.66 -18.11
CA ALA A 257 4.52 7.46 -17.36
C ALA A 257 3.32 6.74 -17.99
N LYS A 258 2.29 7.50 -18.41
CA LYS A 258 1.12 6.96 -19.13
C LYS A 258 1.52 6.32 -20.46
N GLU A 259 2.38 6.97 -21.24
CA GLU A 259 2.91 6.41 -22.49
C GLU A 259 3.71 5.12 -22.26
N ALA A 260 4.39 5.01 -21.12
CA ALA A 260 5.09 3.81 -20.69
C ALA A 260 4.17 2.73 -20.08
N GLY A 261 2.85 2.96 -20.01
CA GLY A 261 1.89 2.03 -19.41
C GLY A 261 2.00 1.89 -17.89
N ILE A 262 2.58 2.88 -17.21
CA ILE A 262 2.78 2.89 -15.76
C ILE A 262 1.69 3.75 -15.11
N PHE A 263 0.90 3.15 -14.23
CA PHE A 263 -0.11 3.88 -13.48
C PHE A 263 0.55 4.69 -12.35
N VAL A 264 0.27 5.98 -12.25
CA VAL A 264 0.76 6.80 -11.14
C VAL A 264 -0.40 7.12 -10.20
N VAL A 265 -0.37 6.54 -9.01
CA VAL A 265 -1.38 6.77 -7.97
C VAL A 265 -0.88 7.86 -7.03
N SER A 266 -1.64 8.94 -6.88
CA SER A 266 -1.33 10.07 -6.02
C SER A 266 -2.59 10.68 -5.42
N SER A 267 -2.49 11.68 -4.53
CA SER A 267 -3.69 12.41 -4.07
C SER A 267 -4.22 13.41 -5.10
N SER A 268 -3.53 13.62 -6.22
CA SER A 268 -4.00 14.41 -7.38
C SER A 268 -4.59 13.52 -8.49
N LEU A 269 -5.09 12.33 -8.14
CA LEU A 269 -5.58 11.35 -9.11
C LEU A 269 -6.76 11.86 -9.93
N LYS A 270 -7.57 12.74 -9.34
CA LYS A 270 -8.72 13.36 -10.02
C LYS A 270 -8.25 14.25 -11.16
N GLU A 271 -7.27 15.11 -10.89
CA GLU A 271 -6.73 16.06 -11.85
C GLU A 271 -5.95 15.35 -12.96
N THR A 272 -5.31 14.23 -12.61
CA THR A 272 -4.37 13.55 -13.49
C THR A 272 -5.01 12.45 -14.33
N TYR A 273 -6.04 11.76 -13.82
CA TYR A 273 -6.73 10.67 -14.51
C TYR A 273 -8.26 10.81 -14.54
N GLY A 274 -8.84 11.78 -13.84
CA GLY A 274 -10.30 11.87 -13.66
C GLY A 274 -10.86 10.92 -12.59
N TYR A 275 -9.99 10.25 -11.84
CA TYR A 275 -10.38 9.23 -10.87
C TYR A 275 -10.46 9.80 -9.46
N ASN A 276 -11.57 9.56 -8.76
CA ASN A 276 -11.78 10.02 -7.40
C ASN A 276 -11.66 8.85 -6.43
N PHE A 277 -10.99 9.04 -5.30
CA PHE A 277 -10.99 8.07 -4.22
C PHE A 277 -11.11 8.76 -2.86
N HIS A 278 -11.49 8.00 -1.83
CA HIS A 278 -11.46 8.48 -0.46
C HIS A 278 -11.11 7.36 0.51
N GLY A 279 -10.39 7.70 1.57
CA GLY A 279 -10.03 6.77 2.64
C GLY A 279 -11.19 6.45 3.59
N LEU A 280 -11.30 5.19 3.98
CA LEU A 280 -12.29 4.64 4.90
C LEU A 280 -11.70 4.41 6.29
N GLY A 281 -12.58 4.59 7.28
CA GLY A 281 -12.38 4.09 8.62
C GLY A 281 -13.19 2.82 8.89
N LYS A 282 -13.10 2.35 10.12
CA LYS A 282 -13.89 1.22 10.63
C LYS A 282 -14.06 1.37 12.13
N GLU A 283 -14.91 0.56 12.74
CA GLU A 283 -14.99 0.55 14.21
C GLU A 283 -13.68 0.03 14.83
N PRO A 284 -13.23 0.55 15.98
CA PRO A 284 -12.03 0.05 16.65
C PRO A 284 -12.11 -1.45 16.89
N ARG A 285 -11.00 -2.18 16.62
CA ARG A 285 -10.88 -3.65 16.77
C ARG A 285 -11.80 -4.48 15.87
N SER A 286 -12.58 -3.85 14.99
CA SER A 286 -13.44 -4.57 14.05
C SER A 286 -12.63 -5.37 13.03
N ASP A 287 -13.26 -6.43 12.54
CA ASP A 287 -12.75 -7.28 11.46
C ASP A 287 -12.65 -6.46 10.15
N ALA A 288 -11.44 -6.35 9.62
CA ALA A 288 -11.16 -5.63 8.38
C ALA A 288 -11.69 -6.35 7.13
N ASP A 289 -12.08 -7.62 7.22
CA ASP A 289 -12.66 -8.36 6.09
C ASP A 289 -14.19 -8.22 5.99
N ASN A 290 -14.82 -7.64 7.02
CA ASN A 290 -16.25 -7.39 7.03
C ASN A 290 -16.58 -5.98 6.53
N PHE A 291 -17.06 -5.91 5.28
CA PHE A 291 -17.48 -4.65 4.64
C PHE A 291 -18.47 -3.84 5.50
N GLN A 292 -19.39 -4.49 6.22
CA GLN A 292 -20.43 -3.82 6.99
C GLN A 292 -19.91 -3.06 8.22
N LEU A 293 -18.63 -3.23 8.57
CA LEU A 293 -17.98 -2.54 9.70
C LEU A 293 -17.16 -1.33 9.26
N TYR A 294 -17.07 -1.08 7.96
CA TYR A 294 -16.45 0.12 7.42
C TYR A 294 -17.38 1.32 7.52
N LYS A 295 -16.75 2.48 7.70
CA LYS A 295 -17.40 3.77 7.81
C LYS A 295 -16.54 4.86 7.16
N PRO A 296 -17.03 6.10 7.04
CA PRO A 296 -16.18 7.21 6.67
C PRO A 296 -14.92 7.30 7.52
N GLY A 297 -13.83 7.74 6.93
CA GLY A 297 -12.58 8.00 7.65
C GLY A 297 -12.75 9.07 8.72
N SER A 298 -11.98 8.94 9.79
CA SER A 298 -12.07 9.69 11.04
C SER A 298 -12.21 11.21 10.85
N TRP A 299 -11.47 11.80 9.90
CA TRP A 299 -11.41 13.25 9.70
C TRP A 299 -12.49 13.80 8.76
N TRP A 300 -13.28 12.94 8.13
CA TRP A 300 -14.40 13.35 7.28
C TRP A 300 -15.74 12.73 7.66
N GLU A 301 -15.78 11.88 8.69
CA GLU A 301 -17.01 11.23 9.20
C GLU A 301 -18.13 12.24 9.48
N ASP A 302 -17.84 13.33 10.18
CA ASP A 302 -18.83 14.38 10.49
C ASP A 302 -19.44 15.06 9.25
N ARG A 303 -18.73 15.03 8.12
CA ARG A 303 -19.14 15.65 6.85
C ARG A 303 -19.57 14.62 5.80
N ALA A 304 -19.54 13.34 6.12
CA ALA A 304 -19.80 12.27 5.17
C ALA A 304 -21.19 12.38 4.56
N GLU A 305 -22.25 12.60 5.35
CA GLU A 305 -23.60 12.76 4.79
C GLU A 305 -23.66 13.91 3.77
N VAL A 306 -23.03 15.05 4.08
CA VAL A 306 -23.00 16.21 3.18
C VAL A 306 -22.24 15.86 1.89
N PHE A 307 -21.10 15.19 2.03
CA PHE A 307 -20.32 14.67 0.92
C PHE A 307 -21.18 13.77 0.03
N PHE A 308 -21.88 12.79 0.60
CA PHE A 308 -22.71 11.85 -0.16
C PHE A 308 -23.97 12.46 -0.78
N ARG A 309 -24.56 13.48 -0.15
CA ARG A 309 -25.83 14.09 -0.62
C ARG A 309 -25.65 15.22 -1.63
N ILE A 310 -24.60 16.02 -1.52
CA ILE A 310 -24.40 17.18 -2.41
C ILE A 310 -23.71 16.78 -3.72
N THR A 311 -22.85 15.76 -3.69
CA THR A 311 -22.03 15.37 -4.85
C THR A 311 -22.62 14.20 -5.66
N ALA A 312 -23.92 13.93 -5.53
CA ALA A 312 -24.60 12.73 -6.04
C ALA A 312 -24.37 12.40 -7.54
N SER A 313 -24.01 13.38 -8.38
CA SER A 313 -23.64 13.13 -9.78
C SER A 313 -22.18 12.72 -10.01
N ASP A 314 -21.25 13.17 -9.16
CA ASP A 314 -19.81 12.84 -9.23
C ASP A 314 -19.45 11.64 -8.33
N ILE A 315 -20.31 11.30 -7.36
CA ILE A 315 -19.98 10.33 -6.31
C ILE A 315 -20.03 8.87 -6.74
N ASN A 316 -20.79 8.54 -7.79
CA ASN A 316 -20.84 7.19 -8.35
C ASN A 316 -19.49 6.73 -8.93
N GLN A 317 -18.48 7.61 -8.88
CA GLN A 317 -17.11 7.40 -9.36
C GLN A 317 -16.05 7.59 -8.25
N VAL A 318 -16.44 7.68 -6.97
CA VAL A 318 -15.49 7.74 -5.84
C VAL A 318 -15.21 6.32 -5.33
N LEU A 319 -14.00 5.82 -5.55
CA LEU A 319 -13.56 4.54 -5.02
C LEU A 319 -13.16 4.67 -3.54
N LEU A 320 -13.76 3.86 -2.67
CA LEU A 320 -13.50 3.94 -1.23
C LEU A 320 -12.54 2.83 -0.78
N VAL A 321 -11.50 3.21 -0.03
CA VAL A 321 -10.34 2.35 0.24
C VAL A 321 -9.92 2.40 1.71
N PRO A 322 -9.45 1.29 2.32
CA PRO A 322 -9.03 1.28 3.72
C PRO A 322 -7.94 2.33 4.03
N MET A 323 -8.06 2.99 5.18
CA MET A 323 -7.14 4.06 5.61
C MET A 323 -6.85 3.99 7.12
N ASP A 324 -7.88 4.06 7.95
CA ASP A 324 -7.73 4.12 9.41
C ASP A 324 -7.55 2.75 10.07
N PHE A 325 -7.17 2.76 11.35
CA PHE A 325 -7.00 1.56 12.20
C PHE A 325 -6.09 0.51 11.56
N ARG A 326 -4.89 0.93 11.17
CA ARG A 326 -3.90 0.08 10.50
C ARG A 326 -2.66 -0.12 11.35
N CYS A 327 -2.13 -1.33 11.31
CA CYS A 327 -0.80 -1.64 11.77
C CYS A 327 0.16 -1.68 10.57
N THR A 328 1.29 -0.99 10.68
CA THR A 328 2.28 -0.89 9.61
C THR A 328 3.70 -1.03 10.15
N ALA A 329 4.68 -1.19 9.26
CA ALA A 329 6.09 -1.18 9.63
C ALA A 329 6.46 0.15 10.32
N ALA A 330 7.11 0.08 11.48
CA ALA A 330 7.58 1.27 12.17
C ALA A 330 8.95 1.73 11.63
N PRO A 331 9.23 3.04 11.63
CA PRO A 331 10.53 3.56 11.22
C PRO A 331 11.63 3.35 12.29
N ASN A 332 11.25 2.98 13.51
CA ASN A 332 12.13 2.98 14.68
C ASN A 332 12.69 1.61 15.05
N GLY A 333 12.47 0.57 14.23
CA GLY A 333 13.21 -0.69 14.35
C GLY A 333 12.77 -1.73 13.32
N VAL A 334 13.69 -2.65 13.00
CA VAL A 334 13.54 -3.58 11.86
C VAL A 334 12.49 -4.67 12.06
N ASN A 335 12.01 -4.86 13.29
CA ASN A 335 10.95 -5.80 13.67
C ASN A 335 9.77 -5.09 14.36
N ASP A 336 9.76 -3.76 14.35
CA ASP A 336 8.85 -2.96 15.15
C ASP A 336 7.68 -2.46 14.31
N TYR A 337 6.52 -2.33 14.94
CA TYR A 337 5.28 -1.96 14.25
C TYR A 337 4.61 -0.79 14.94
N VAL A 338 3.80 -0.06 14.18
CA VAL A 338 3.05 1.10 14.65
C VAL A 338 1.58 0.93 14.30
N VAL A 339 0.71 1.26 15.25
CA VAL A 339 -0.73 1.34 15.08
C VAL A 339 -1.10 2.80 14.83
N TYR A 340 -1.75 3.04 13.69
CA TYR A 340 -2.34 4.31 13.32
C TYR A 340 -3.86 4.22 13.43
N PRO A 341 -4.48 4.87 14.43
CA PRO A 341 -5.93 4.89 14.56
C PRO A 341 -6.57 5.77 13.48
N SER A 342 -5.87 6.82 13.01
CA SER A 342 -6.23 7.58 11.83
C SER A 342 -5.11 7.54 10.78
N GLY A 343 -5.49 7.52 9.52
CA GLY A 343 -4.58 7.71 8.39
C GLY A 343 -4.96 8.91 7.53
N GLY A 344 -4.08 9.27 6.60
CA GLY A 344 -4.40 10.15 5.48
C GLY A 344 -4.58 9.36 4.17
N TRP A 345 -4.88 10.06 3.08
CA TRP A 345 -4.90 9.44 1.75
C TRP A 345 -3.59 8.72 1.38
N SER A 346 -2.47 9.12 1.98
CA SER A 346 -1.17 8.43 1.87
C SER A 346 -1.17 6.96 2.29
N TRP A 347 -2.17 6.48 3.03
CA TRP A 347 -2.36 5.07 3.40
C TRP A 347 -3.25 4.34 2.37
N SER A 348 -4.13 5.08 1.70
CA SER A 348 -5.01 4.55 0.65
C SER A 348 -4.29 4.42 -0.71
N ILE A 349 -3.40 5.35 -1.04
CA ILE A 349 -2.60 5.33 -2.28
C ILE A 349 -1.79 4.03 -2.45
N PRO A 350 -0.96 3.59 -1.49
CA PRO A 350 -0.25 2.31 -1.59
C PRO A 350 -1.19 1.09 -1.54
N TYR A 351 -2.38 1.21 -0.94
CA TYR A 351 -3.40 0.16 -1.00
C TYR A 351 -3.92 -0.02 -2.43
N ILE A 352 -4.30 1.07 -3.11
CA ILE A 352 -4.73 1.06 -4.52
C ILE A 352 -3.62 0.47 -5.40
N ALA A 353 -2.38 0.94 -5.22
CA ALA A 353 -1.23 0.44 -5.98
C ALA A 353 -1.05 -1.08 -5.79
N GLY A 354 -1.20 -1.58 -4.56
CA GLY A 354 -1.16 -3.00 -4.26
C GLY A 354 -2.28 -3.79 -4.96
N VAL A 355 -3.53 -3.33 -4.91
CA VAL A 355 -4.64 -4.03 -5.57
C VAL A 355 -4.46 -4.03 -7.09
N TYR A 356 -3.98 -2.92 -7.68
CA TYR A 356 -3.66 -2.88 -9.10
C TYR A 356 -2.53 -3.86 -9.45
N ALA A 357 -1.51 -4.00 -8.60
CA ALA A 357 -0.46 -5.00 -8.81
C ALA A 357 -1.00 -6.45 -8.76
N LEU A 358 -1.96 -6.75 -7.87
CA LEU A 358 -2.66 -8.05 -7.89
C LEU A 358 -3.41 -8.26 -9.22
N ALA A 359 -4.06 -7.21 -9.73
CA ALA A 359 -4.76 -7.27 -11.01
C ALA A 359 -3.81 -7.52 -12.18
N CYS A 360 -2.66 -6.82 -12.23
CA CYS A 360 -1.63 -7.02 -13.23
C CYS A 360 -1.02 -8.43 -13.21
N GLN A 361 -0.93 -9.07 -12.04
CA GLN A 361 -0.47 -10.46 -11.97
C GLN A 361 -1.46 -11.41 -12.67
N VAL A 362 -2.77 -11.17 -12.51
CA VAL A 362 -3.83 -12.04 -13.05
C VAL A 362 -4.07 -11.79 -14.53
N ASN A 363 -4.08 -10.53 -14.94
CA ASN A 363 -4.18 -10.12 -16.32
C ASN A 363 -3.02 -9.15 -16.63
N PRO A 364 -1.92 -9.65 -17.21
CA PRO A 364 -0.76 -8.84 -17.55
C PRO A 364 -1.06 -7.67 -18.49
N ASP A 365 -2.10 -7.78 -19.32
CA ASP A 365 -2.47 -6.75 -20.29
C ASP A 365 -3.44 -5.69 -19.73
N ILE A 366 -3.91 -5.84 -18.48
CA ILE A 366 -4.90 -4.93 -17.88
C ILE A 366 -4.38 -3.48 -17.85
N THR A 367 -5.15 -2.57 -18.42
CA THR A 367 -4.86 -1.14 -18.32
C THR A 367 -5.34 -0.59 -16.97
N TYR A 368 -4.77 0.52 -16.51
CA TYR A 368 -5.26 1.17 -15.28
C TYR A 368 -6.70 1.68 -15.42
N ALA A 369 -7.14 2.00 -16.65
CA ALA A 369 -8.50 2.44 -16.92
C ALA A 369 -9.50 1.29 -16.76
N GLU A 370 -9.22 0.14 -17.38
CA GLU A 370 -10.05 -1.07 -17.21
C GLU A 370 -10.07 -1.52 -15.76
N PHE A 371 -8.91 -1.49 -15.06
CA PHE A 371 -8.86 -1.76 -13.63
C PHE A 371 -9.79 -0.84 -12.83
N TRP A 372 -9.73 0.46 -13.08
CA TRP A 372 -10.52 1.44 -12.34
C TRP A 372 -12.02 1.25 -12.58
N ASP A 373 -12.41 1.03 -13.83
CA ASP A 373 -13.81 0.77 -14.21
C ASP A 373 -14.33 -0.52 -13.55
N ILE A 374 -13.53 -1.58 -13.52
CA ILE A 374 -13.87 -2.82 -12.84
C ILE A 374 -13.99 -2.59 -11.34
N ALA A 375 -13.05 -1.86 -10.71
CA ALA A 375 -13.09 -1.55 -9.29
C ALA A 375 -14.36 -0.80 -8.89
N LEU A 376 -14.80 0.17 -9.70
CA LEU A 376 -16.09 0.86 -9.49
C LEU A 376 -17.29 -0.07 -9.76
N LYS A 377 -17.22 -0.93 -10.77
CA LYS A 377 -18.33 -1.85 -11.10
C LYS A 377 -18.54 -2.90 -10.01
N THR A 378 -17.47 -3.42 -9.43
CA THR A 378 -17.50 -4.50 -8.44
C THR A 378 -17.47 -4.02 -6.99
N GLY A 379 -17.36 -2.71 -6.77
CA GLY A 379 -17.31 -2.15 -5.42
C GLY A 379 -18.57 -2.45 -4.61
N GLU A 380 -18.37 -2.77 -3.34
CA GLU A 380 -19.43 -3.11 -2.38
C GLU A 380 -20.14 -1.83 -1.88
N SER A 381 -21.40 -1.98 -1.47
CA SER A 381 -22.18 -0.91 -0.85
C SER A 381 -22.52 -1.25 0.59
N VAL A 382 -22.43 -0.25 1.48
CA VAL A 382 -22.77 -0.37 2.90
C VAL A 382 -23.73 0.75 3.27
N MET A 383 -24.76 0.44 4.05
CA MET A 383 -25.70 1.43 4.56
C MET A 383 -25.18 2.01 5.87
N ILE A 384 -25.17 3.34 5.97
CA ILE A 384 -24.65 4.06 7.13
C ILE A 384 -25.72 5.02 7.65
N LYS A 385 -25.79 5.16 8.97
CA LYS A 385 -26.67 6.13 9.63
C LYS A 385 -26.05 7.53 9.54
N GLY A 386 -26.81 8.48 9.00
CA GLY A 386 -26.52 9.90 8.98
C GLY A 386 -27.31 10.68 10.02
N TYR A 387 -27.36 12.00 9.85
CA TYR A 387 -28.06 12.93 10.74
C TYR A 387 -29.57 12.65 10.76
N ALA A 388 -30.16 12.76 11.96
CA ALA A 388 -31.58 12.51 12.23
C ALA A 388 -32.05 11.09 11.82
N ASP A 389 -31.21 10.08 12.06
CA ASP A 389 -31.48 8.66 11.79
C ASP A 389 -31.78 8.35 10.31
N LYS A 390 -31.35 9.22 9.39
CA LYS A 390 -31.48 8.97 7.95
C LYS A 390 -30.34 8.08 7.49
N GLU A 391 -30.65 7.03 6.75
CA GLU A 391 -29.62 6.17 6.17
C GLU A 391 -29.17 6.70 4.80
N TYR A 392 -27.87 6.59 4.53
CA TYR A 392 -27.30 6.82 3.21
C TYR A 392 -26.39 5.65 2.81
N SER A 393 -26.26 5.45 1.50
CA SER A 393 -25.43 4.39 0.93
C SER A 393 -24.01 4.91 0.73
N MET A 394 -23.04 4.23 1.35
CA MET A 394 -21.64 4.36 1.02
C MET A 394 -21.33 3.33 -0.05
N GLU A 395 -21.34 3.78 -1.30
CA GLU A 395 -21.14 2.93 -2.47
C GLU A 395 -19.66 2.84 -2.83
N LYS A 396 -19.27 1.76 -3.51
CA LYS A 396 -17.96 1.62 -4.16
C LYS A 396 -16.79 1.44 -3.19
N ILE A 397 -17.01 0.76 -2.07
CA ILE A 397 -15.90 0.19 -1.30
C ILE A 397 -15.18 -0.80 -2.22
N ILE A 398 -13.90 -0.59 -2.47
CA ILE A 398 -13.12 -1.45 -3.36
C ILE A 398 -13.28 -2.90 -2.92
N ASN A 399 -13.46 -3.82 -3.87
CA ASN A 399 -13.66 -5.22 -3.54
C ASN A 399 -12.63 -6.07 -4.31
N PRO A 400 -11.41 -6.26 -3.78
CA PRO A 400 -10.35 -6.99 -4.45
C PRO A 400 -10.77 -8.40 -4.88
N VAL A 401 -11.50 -9.12 -4.03
CA VAL A 401 -11.97 -10.48 -4.33
C VAL A 401 -13.04 -10.52 -5.42
N ALA A 402 -13.77 -9.43 -5.66
CA ALA A 402 -14.70 -9.30 -6.79
C ALA A 402 -14.02 -8.74 -8.06
N ILE A 403 -12.98 -7.90 -7.93
CA ILE A 403 -12.21 -7.38 -9.07
C ILE A 403 -11.55 -8.54 -9.82
N ILE A 404 -10.79 -9.37 -9.10
CA ILE A 404 -9.91 -10.37 -9.73
C ILE A 404 -10.64 -11.34 -10.69
N PRO A 405 -11.80 -11.92 -10.34
CA PRO A 405 -12.54 -12.79 -11.26
C PRO A 405 -13.09 -12.07 -12.51
N ASN A 406 -13.28 -10.74 -12.45
CA ASN A 406 -13.79 -9.93 -13.56
C ASN A 406 -12.69 -9.46 -14.53
N LEU A 407 -11.43 -9.84 -14.30
CA LEU A 407 -10.29 -9.53 -15.19
C LEU A 407 -10.11 -10.53 -16.34
N LYS A 408 -10.89 -11.62 -16.34
CA LYS A 408 -10.74 -12.78 -17.23
C LYS A 408 -11.60 -12.72 -18.48
#